data_AF-A0AAU5Z6F4-F1
#
_entry.id   AF-A0AAU5Z6F4-F1
#
_cell.length_a   1.000
_cell.length_b   1.000
_cell.length_c   1.000
_cell.angle_alpha   90.00
_cell.angle_beta   90.00
_cell.angle_gamma   90.00
#
_symmetry.space_group_name_H-M   'P 1'
#
loop_
_entity.id
_entity.type
_entity.pdbx_description
1 polymer ?
#
loop_
_entity_poly.entity_id
_entity_poly.type
_entity_poly.pdbx_seq_one_letter_code
_entity_poly.pdbx_strand_id
1 'polypeptide(L)'
;MASGLGIVGLIVVLLVAAGVVWGIVALVRRQQYIRSVRDRGWTFVNSPTFDAVARLGNPPFGIGFRRRPDDQITGLTSGGRPFQVVEYSSEHWSGWVGMVGLSRRLPELWITGGETQPRYGVLATGVPSPAQLGPGWQIGALDPAFAAAVLTPQLCGQLSAMAAGQPGVNLSVDGDQLVLLDPPRKDIDRLGRWLEQLATAAAAIDAAPLDGWIQPERPPRLTFYQHPEWYWIDVDDSLLQFTPVTRSGHDHRTSDVVRGRDGDGPPFVAFTHHWKTTRTESYTDSEGRSQTRTVVENHSEPVLGFQLPARMPWIQVARRGFGRGISFESEAFNDQFAVTAQDTKFAYDVIHPRQMEYLMANPPASFRIADDWAWFSPGVHSQPAIAHSSLFLHGFLARIPRFVWRNLGLPDAPYAAPIPQRS
;
A
#
# COMPACT_ATOMS: atom_id res chain seq x y z
N MET A 1 -23.26 45.70 -27.63
CA MET A 1 -22.24 45.03 -26.79
C MET A 1 -22.31 45.37 -25.29
N ALA A 2 -23.16 46.32 -24.83
CA ALA A 2 -23.25 46.70 -23.41
C ALA A 2 -24.17 45.79 -22.55
N SER A 3 -25.05 44.98 -23.15
CA SER A 3 -26.01 44.12 -22.44
C SER A 3 -25.41 42.79 -21.92
N GLY A 4 -24.29 42.34 -22.49
CA GLY A 4 -23.65 41.07 -22.10
C GLY A 4 -22.91 41.14 -20.77
N LEU A 5 -22.27 42.27 -20.44
CA LEU A 5 -21.49 42.42 -19.21
C LEU A 5 -22.37 42.43 -17.94
N GLY A 6 -23.56 43.04 -17.99
CA GLY A 6 -24.49 43.08 -16.85
C GLY A 6 -25.07 41.70 -16.50
N ILE A 7 -25.34 40.88 -17.51
CA ILE A 7 -25.83 39.51 -17.34
C ILE A 7 -24.74 38.62 -16.74
N VAL A 8 -23.50 38.73 -17.23
CA VAL A 8 -22.36 37.98 -16.67
C VAL A 8 -22.10 38.37 -15.21
N GLY A 9 -22.14 39.66 -14.87
CA GLY A 9 -21.99 40.12 -13.49
C GLY A 9 -23.07 39.58 -12.55
N LEU A 10 -24.33 39.55 -12.99
CA LEU A 10 -25.44 38.99 -12.21
C LEU A 10 -25.29 37.49 -11.99
N ILE A 11 -24.89 36.73 -13.02
CA ILE A 11 -24.66 35.28 -12.91
C ILE A 11 -23.54 35.00 -11.89
N VAL A 12 -22.44 35.76 -11.92
CA VAL A 12 -21.34 35.60 -10.96
C VAL A 12 -21.83 35.85 -9.53
N VAL A 13 -22.61 36.90 -9.29
CA VAL A 13 -23.17 37.19 -7.95
C VAL A 13 -24.09 36.08 -7.47
N LEU A 14 -24.95 35.55 -8.35
CA LEU A 14 -25.86 34.44 -8.00
C LEU A 14 -25.09 33.15 -7.68
N LEU A 15 -24.03 32.83 -8.43
CA LEU A 15 -23.19 31.66 -8.16
C LEU A 15 -22.44 31.80 -6.83
N VAL A 16 -21.92 33.00 -6.53
CA VAL A 16 -21.26 33.29 -5.25
C VAL A 16 -22.27 33.16 -4.10
N ALA A 17 -23.46 33.76 -4.22
CA ALA A 17 -24.50 33.67 -3.20
C ALA A 17 -24.95 32.22 -2.98
N ALA A 18 -25.16 31.44 -4.05
CA ALA A 18 -25.49 30.02 -3.96
C ALA A 18 -24.38 29.23 -3.26
N GLY A 19 -23.11 29.51 -3.57
CA GLY A 19 -21.95 28.89 -2.92
C GLY A 19 -21.89 29.20 -1.42
N VAL A 20 -22.12 30.45 -1.02
CA VAL A 20 -22.16 30.86 0.39
C VAL A 20 -23.31 30.19 1.13
N VAL A 21 -24.53 30.20 0.58
CA VAL A 21 -25.70 29.54 1.16
C VAL A 21 -25.44 28.04 1.33
N TRP A 22 -24.90 27.38 0.30
CA TRP A 22 -24.54 25.97 0.38
C TRP A 22 -23.50 25.69 1.46
N GLY A 23 -22.46 26.53 1.57
CA GLY A 23 -21.43 26.42 2.61
C GLY A 23 -22.01 26.53 4.02
N ILE A 24 -22.93 27.48 4.26
CA ILE A 24 -23.61 27.64 5.55
C ILE A 24 -24.47 26.41 5.87
N VAL A 25 -25.27 25.93 4.90
CA VAL A 25 -26.12 24.75 5.09
C VAL A 25 -25.28 23.51 5.38
N ALA A 26 -24.16 23.31 4.66
CA ALA A 26 -23.24 22.21 4.90
C ALA A 26 -22.63 22.27 6.31
N LEU A 27 -22.21 23.46 6.75
CA LEU A 27 -21.65 23.67 8.09
C LEU A 27 -22.67 23.36 9.19
N VAL A 28 -23.90 23.86 9.07
CA VAL A 28 -24.97 23.62 10.06
C VAL A 28 -25.33 22.14 10.13
N ARG A 29 -25.48 21.47 8.97
CA ARG A 29 -25.73 20.02 8.92
C ARG A 29 -24.60 19.23 9.57
N ARG A 30 -23.36 19.63 9.34
CA ARG A 30 -22.18 19.00 9.95
C ARG A 30 -22.17 19.18 11.47
N GLN A 31 -22.47 20.38 11.98
CA GLN A 31 -22.56 20.62 13.42
C GLN A 31 -23.68 19.83 14.08
N GLN A 32 -24.85 19.75 13.44
CA GLN A 32 -25.96 18.92 13.92
C GLN A 32 -25.60 17.43 13.97
N TYR A 33 -24.89 16.94 12.95
CA TYR A 33 -24.38 15.57 12.93
C TYR A 33 -23.36 15.31 14.05
N ILE A 34 -22.38 16.18 14.24
CA ILE A 34 -21.39 16.04 15.33
C ILE A 34 -22.08 16.08 16.69
N ARG A 35 -23.11 16.93 16.85
CA ARG A 35 -23.90 16.97 18.08
C ARG A 35 -24.63 15.65 18.32
N SER A 36 -25.28 15.08 17.30
CA SER A 36 -26.01 13.82 17.46
C SER A 36 -25.10 12.62 17.74
N VAL A 37 -23.84 12.66 17.30
CA VAL A 37 -22.78 11.72 17.72
C VAL A 37 -22.48 11.89 19.21
N ARG A 38 -22.25 13.13 19.67
CA ARG A 38 -21.91 13.43 21.07
C ARG A 38 -23.04 13.12 22.04
N ASP A 39 -24.29 13.35 21.63
CA ASP A 39 -25.48 13.06 22.45
C ASP A 39 -25.61 11.55 22.76
N ARG A 40 -24.91 10.67 22.02
CA ARG A 40 -24.79 9.22 22.30
C ARG A 40 -23.61 8.85 23.17
N GLY A 41 -22.83 9.83 23.65
CA GLY A 41 -21.58 9.59 24.36
C GLY A 41 -20.42 9.14 23.47
N TRP A 42 -20.55 9.28 22.14
CA TRP A 42 -19.49 8.97 21.19
C TRP A 42 -18.62 10.21 20.91
N THR A 43 -17.39 9.95 20.47
CA THR A 43 -16.43 10.99 20.12
C THR A 43 -16.35 11.14 18.62
N PHE A 44 -16.28 12.40 18.16
CA PHE A 44 -16.02 12.74 16.76
C PHE A 44 -14.67 13.45 16.66
N VAL A 45 -13.77 12.92 15.84
CA VAL A 45 -12.43 13.45 15.57
C VAL A 45 -12.38 13.93 14.13
N ASN A 46 -12.05 15.21 13.94
CA ASN A 46 -11.73 15.75 12.62
C ASN A 46 -10.26 15.44 12.31
N SER A 47 -9.99 14.96 11.11
CA SER A 47 -8.64 14.67 10.60
C SER A 47 -7.83 13.81 11.57
N PRO A 48 -8.26 12.57 11.85
CA PRO A 48 -7.55 11.68 12.75
C PRO A 48 -6.14 11.40 12.24
N THR A 49 -5.23 11.10 13.16
CA THR A 49 -3.88 10.65 12.80
C THR A 49 -3.92 9.27 12.16
N PHE A 50 -2.82 8.88 11.52
CA PHE A 50 -2.67 7.55 10.93
C PHE A 50 -2.84 6.40 11.93
N ASP A 51 -2.66 6.64 13.22
CA ASP A 51 -2.91 5.68 14.31
C ASP A 51 -4.30 5.06 14.26
N ALA A 52 -5.30 5.78 13.71
CA ALA A 52 -6.66 5.27 13.52
C ALA A 52 -6.71 4.02 12.61
N VAL A 53 -5.78 3.91 11.66
CA VAL A 53 -5.70 2.83 10.67
C VAL A 53 -4.37 2.08 10.68
N ALA A 54 -3.43 2.45 11.54
CA ALA A 54 -2.08 1.85 11.63
C ALA A 54 -2.05 0.38 12.09
N ARG A 55 -3.19 -0.20 12.50
CA ARG A 55 -3.30 -1.62 12.84
C ARG A 55 -3.94 -2.46 11.73
N LEU A 56 -4.36 -1.81 10.64
CA LEU A 56 -5.11 -2.41 9.54
C LEU A 56 -4.19 -2.62 8.33
N GLY A 57 -4.16 -3.84 7.83
CA GLY A 57 -3.36 -4.23 6.67
C GLY A 57 -4.16 -4.80 5.51
N ASN A 58 -5.45 -5.09 5.72
CA ASN A 58 -6.29 -5.77 4.77
C ASN A 58 -7.11 -4.74 3.94
N PRO A 59 -7.35 -4.97 2.64
CA PRO A 59 -8.12 -4.09 1.76
C PRO A 59 -9.41 -3.54 2.40
N PRO A 60 -9.71 -2.24 2.25
CA PRO A 60 -9.04 -1.24 1.41
C PRO A 60 -7.74 -0.68 2.00
N PHE A 61 -7.34 -1.12 3.19
CA PHE A 61 -6.05 -0.78 3.79
C PHE A 61 -4.93 -1.59 3.12
N GLY A 62 -3.70 -1.13 3.27
CA GLY A 62 -2.52 -1.85 2.78
C GLY A 62 -2.38 -1.97 1.26
N ILE A 63 -3.30 -1.44 0.46
CA ILE A 63 -3.16 -1.31 -1.00
C ILE A 63 -2.73 0.11 -1.33
N GLY A 64 -1.70 0.24 -2.18
CA GLY A 64 -1.24 1.53 -2.67
C GLY A 64 -0.48 2.34 -1.63
N PHE A 65 -0.19 3.60 -1.94
CA PHE A 65 0.58 4.50 -1.07
C PHE A 65 -0.29 5.59 -0.45
N ARG A 66 -1.43 5.92 -1.07
CA ARG A 66 -2.42 6.85 -0.54
C ARG A 66 -3.20 6.19 0.57
N ARG A 67 -3.00 6.73 1.78
CA ARG A 67 -3.77 6.41 2.97
C ARG A 67 -4.27 7.75 3.49
N ARG A 68 -5.58 7.95 3.52
CA ARG A 68 -6.14 9.22 3.99
C ARG A 68 -7.37 8.98 4.83
N PRO A 69 -7.20 8.80 6.15
CA PRO A 69 -8.31 8.90 7.07
C PRO A 69 -8.71 10.38 7.20
N ASP A 70 -10.01 10.68 7.31
CA ASP A 70 -10.50 12.08 7.33
C ASP A 70 -11.42 12.40 8.51
N ASP A 71 -12.57 11.76 8.63
CA ASP A 71 -13.45 11.92 9.80
C ASP A 71 -13.51 10.59 10.56
N GLN A 72 -13.50 10.63 11.89
CA GLN A 72 -13.57 9.43 12.73
C GLN A 72 -14.62 9.59 13.83
N ILE A 73 -15.40 8.55 14.05
CA ILE A 73 -16.29 8.37 15.20
C ILE A 73 -15.75 7.22 16.04
N THR A 74 -15.63 7.40 17.35
CA THR A 74 -15.22 6.33 18.27
C THR A 74 -16.19 6.24 19.45
N GLY A 75 -16.36 5.05 20.01
CA GLY A 75 -17.22 4.85 21.17
C GLY A 75 -17.23 3.41 21.66
N LEU A 76 -18.19 3.12 22.52
CA LEU A 76 -18.49 1.77 23.00
C LEU A 76 -19.89 1.38 22.52
N THR A 77 -20.06 0.12 22.15
CA THR A 77 -21.39 -0.48 21.99
C THR A 77 -22.06 -0.66 23.36
N SER A 78 -23.35 -0.99 23.35
CA SER A 78 -24.10 -1.27 24.58
C SER A 78 -23.48 -2.37 25.44
N GLY A 79 -22.83 -3.35 24.80
CA GLY A 79 -22.06 -4.42 25.46
C GLY A 79 -20.64 -4.01 25.89
N GLY A 80 -20.27 -2.73 25.83
CA GLY A 80 -18.95 -2.22 26.23
C GLY A 80 -17.83 -2.49 25.24
N ARG A 81 -18.13 -2.94 24.02
CA ARG A 81 -17.11 -3.25 23.01
C ARG A 81 -16.67 -1.97 22.29
N PRO A 82 -15.36 -1.70 22.18
CA PRO A 82 -14.89 -0.53 21.45
C PRO A 82 -15.19 -0.67 19.97
N PHE A 83 -15.66 0.42 19.38
CA PHE A 83 -15.84 0.56 17.95
C PHE A 83 -15.20 1.85 17.44
N GLN A 84 -14.89 1.86 16.15
CA GLN A 84 -14.56 3.07 15.41
C GLN A 84 -15.18 3.05 14.02
N VAL A 85 -15.51 4.22 13.50
CA VAL A 85 -16.04 4.42 12.14
C VAL A 85 -15.22 5.53 11.51
N VAL A 86 -14.50 5.25 10.42
CA VAL A 86 -13.57 6.20 9.80
C VAL A 86 -13.90 6.42 8.34
N GLU A 87 -13.90 7.66 7.88
CA GLU A 87 -13.85 7.99 6.46
C GLU A 87 -12.44 7.74 5.96
N TYR A 88 -12.31 6.92 4.92
CA TYR A 88 -11.02 6.52 4.40
C TYR A 88 -11.01 6.58 2.87
N SER A 89 -9.90 7.07 2.33
CA SER A 89 -9.64 7.06 0.89
C SER A 89 -8.24 6.54 0.57
N SER A 90 -8.18 5.78 -0.51
CA SER A 90 -6.99 5.21 -1.16
C SER A 90 -7.03 5.52 -2.66
N GLU A 91 -6.08 4.98 -3.43
CA GLU A 91 -6.11 5.06 -4.89
C GLU A 91 -7.28 4.30 -5.51
N HIS A 92 -7.74 3.23 -4.87
CA HIS A 92 -8.68 2.28 -5.46
C HIS A 92 -10.06 2.28 -4.80
N TRP A 93 -10.19 2.92 -3.64
CA TRP A 93 -11.43 2.92 -2.88
C TRP A 93 -11.54 4.17 -2.00
N SER A 94 -12.75 4.72 -1.91
CA SER A 94 -13.11 5.74 -0.92
C SER A 94 -14.49 5.43 -0.34
N GLY A 95 -14.64 5.67 0.95
CA GLY A 95 -15.89 5.39 1.64
C GLY A 95 -15.70 5.46 3.15
N TRP A 96 -16.62 4.82 3.87
CA TRP A 96 -16.56 4.75 5.32
C TRP A 96 -16.31 3.33 5.76
N VAL A 97 -15.51 3.15 6.81
CA VAL A 97 -15.16 1.84 7.34
C VAL A 97 -15.60 1.79 8.80
N GLY A 98 -16.47 0.83 9.12
CA GLY A 98 -16.86 0.53 10.50
C GLY A 98 -16.01 -0.60 11.04
N MET A 99 -15.55 -0.49 12.29
CA MET A 99 -14.72 -1.48 12.95
C MET A 99 -15.21 -1.70 14.37
N VAL A 100 -15.18 -2.95 14.78
CA VAL A 100 -15.45 -3.37 16.15
C VAL A 100 -14.33 -4.30 16.59
N GLY A 101 -13.78 -4.08 17.79
CA GLY A 101 -12.66 -4.89 18.28
C GLY A 101 -13.06 -6.35 18.52
N LEU A 102 -12.14 -7.28 18.27
CA LEU A 102 -12.20 -8.69 18.61
C LEU A 102 -11.37 -8.95 19.88
N SER A 103 -11.63 -10.06 20.58
CA SER A 103 -10.90 -10.44 21.79
C SER A 103 -9.45 -10.90 21.54
N ARG A 104 -9.13 -11.24 20.28
CA ARG A 104 -7.86 -11.83 19.87
C ARG A 104 -7.52 -11.43 18.44
N ARG A 105 -6.22 -11.45 18.12
CA ARG A 105 -5.72 -11.23 16.76
C ARG A 105 -5.86 -12.50 15.94
N LEU A 106 -6.55 -12.41 14.81
CA LEU A 106 -6.89 -13.55 13.97
C LEU A 106 -6.34 -13.40 12.55
N PRO A 107 -6.23 -14.51 11.79
CA PRO A 107 -5.93 -14.47 10.38
C PRO A 107 -7.00 -13.72 9.58
N GLU A 108 -6.64 -13.38 8.36
CA GLU A 108 -7.52 -12.73 7.40
C GLU A 108 -8.68 -13.64 6.97
N LEU A 109 -9.88 -13.06 6.97
CA LEU A 109 -11.12 -13.63 6.46
C LEU A 109 -11.90 -12.53 5.75
N TRP A 110 -12.54 -12.85 4.63
CA TRP A 110 -13.45 -12.00 3.88
C TRP A 110 -14.80 -12.65 3.78
N ILE A 111 -15.85 -11.86 3.95
CA ILE A 111 -17.22 -12.31 3.80
C ILE A 111 -17.99 -11.20 3.12
N THR A 112 -18.36 -11.44 1.86
CA THR A 112 -19.18 -10.51 1.07
C THR A 112 -20.49 -11.20 0.71
N GLY A 113 -21.62 -10.52 0.91
CA GLY A 113 -22.95 -11.03 0.60
C GLY A 113 -23.94 -9.91 0.27
N GLY A 114 -25.10 -10.31 -0.26
CA GLY A 114 -26.10 -9.37 -0.80
C GLY A 114 -25.65 -8.68 -2.08
N GLU A 115 -26.13 -7.47 -2.32
CA GLU A 115 -25.84 -6.61 -3.48
C GLU A 115 -24.51 -5.84 -3.36
N THR A 116 -23.60 -6.27 -2.48
CA THR A 116 -22.29 -5.61 -2.30
C THR A 116 -21.23 -6.18 -3.23
N GLN A 117 -20.35 -5.30 -3.70
CA GLN A 117 -19.22 -5.72 -4.53
C GLN A 117 -18.07 -6.23 -3.65
N PRO A 118 -17.30 -7.23 -4.11
CA PRO A 118 -16.07 -7.66 -3.46
C PRO A 118 -15.07 -6.52 -3.34
N ARG A 119 -14.21 -6.56 -2.31
CA ARG A 119 -13.17 -5.54 -2.15
C ARG A 119 -12.13 -5.67 -3.26
N TYR A 120 -11.72 -4.54 -3.80
CA TYR A 120 -10.65 -4.49 -4.78
C TYR A 120 -9.34 -5.03 -4.19
N GLY A 121 -8.62 -5.83 -4.98
CA GLY A 121 -7.25 -6.26 -4.66
C GLY A 121 -7.11 -7.34 -3.59
N VAL A 122 -8.21 -7.99 -3.16
CA VAL A 122 -8.14 -9.16 -2.27
C VAL A 122 -7.48 -10.34 -3.00
N LEU A 123 -6.50 -10.96 -2.32
CA LEU A 123 -5.68 -12.07 -2.82
C LEU A 123 -5.84 -13.31 -1.92
N ALA A 124 -7.06 -13.53 -1.41
CA ALA A 124 -7.38 -14.65 -0.54
C ALA A 124 -7.88 -15.87 -1.34
N THR A 125 -7.67 -17.07 -0.79
CA THR A 125 -8.20 -18.31 -1.37
C THR A 125 -9.71 -18.36 -1.19
N GLY A 126 -10.45 -18.60 -2.27
CA GLY A 126 -11.90 -18.74 -2.24
C GLY A 126 -12.33 -19.95 -1.38
N VAL A 127 -13.31 -19.74 -0.51
CA VAL A 127 -13.88 -20.77 0.37
C VAL A 127 -15.35 -20.99 0.01
N PRO A 128 -15.81 -22.26 -0.10
CA PRO A 128 -17.23 -22.54 -0.34
C PRO A 128 -18.13 -21.95 0.75
N SER A 129 -19.28 -21.38 0.33
CA SER A 129 -20.28 -20.88 1.28
C SER A 129 -20.84 -22.02 2.14
N PRO A 130 -20.83 -21.89 3.49
CA PRO A 130 -21.53 -22.81 4.37
C PRO A 130 -23.02 -22.89 4.01
N ALA A 131 -23.60 -24.08 4.14
CA ALA A 131 -25.02 -24.31 3.84
C ALA A 131 -25.96 -23.37 4.61
N GLN A 132 -25.57 -22.95 5.82
CA GLN A 132 -26.33 -22.04 6.68
C GLN A 132 -26.43 -20.61 6.13
N LEU A 133 -25.46 -20.15 5.35
CA LEU A 133 -25.49 -18.84 4.68
C LEU A 133 -26.26 -18.90 3.36
N GLY A 134 -26.29 -20.08 2.73
CA GLY A 134 -26.92 -20.28 1.42
C GLY A 134 -26.08 -19.74 0.26
N PRO A 135 -26.64 -19.73 -0.96
CA PRO A 135 -25.96 -19.23 -2.14
C PRO A 135 -25.83 -17.69 -2.11
N GLY A 136 -24.86 -17.15 -2.84
CA GLY A 136 -24.69 -15.70 -3.02
C GLY A 136 -23.67 -15.03 -2.08
N TRP A 137 -23.04 -15.79 -1.19
CA TRP A 137 -21.92 -15.32 -0.37
C TRP A 137 -20.58 -15.65 -1.04
N GLN A 138 -19.67 -14.69 -1.02
CA GLN A 138 -18.28 -14.85 -1.43
C GLN A 138 -17.39 -14.76 -0.20
N ILE A 139 -16.63 -15.82 0.04
CA ILE A 139 -15.76 -15.95 1.22
C ILE A 139 -14.34 -16.20 0.74
N GLY A 140 -13.40 -15.51 1.37
CA GLY A 140 -11.98 -15.70 1.13
C GLY A 140 -11.21 -15.80 2.44
N ALA A 141 -10.22 -16.68 2.52
CA ALA A 141 -9.30 -16.74 3.65
C ALA A 141 -7.91 -17.14 3.18
N LEU A 142 -6.89 -16.87 3.99
CA LEU A 142 -5.54 -17.42 3.74
C LEU A 142 -5.49 -18.92 3.96
N ASP A 143 -6.26 -19.42 4.94
CA ASP A 143 -6.41 -20.84 5.23
C ASP A 143 -7.92 -21.19 5.26
N PRO A 144 -8.40 -22.07 4.36
CA PRO A 144 -9.79 -22.53 4.38
C PRO A 144 -10.21 -23.19 5.70
N ALA A 145 -9.30 -23.82 6.45
CA ALA A 145 -9.59 -24.41 7.76
C ALA A 145 -9.89 -23.34 8.81
N PHE A 146 -9.24 -22.18 8.73
CA PHE A 146 -9.57 -21.03 9.57
C PHE A 146 -10.99 -20.52 9.26
N ALA A 147 -11.32 -20.36 7.98
CA ALA A 147 -12.66 -19.94 7.59
C ALA A 147 -13.75 -20.90 8.13
N ALA A 148 -13.52 -22.21 8.02
CA ALA A 148 -14.44 -23.22 8.56
C ALA A 148 -14.59 -23.13 10.09
N ALA A 149 -13.52 -22.84 10.81
CA ALA A 149 -13.55 -22.67 12.27
C ALA A 149 -14.31 -21.41 12.71
N VAL A 150 -14.21 -20.32 11.95
CA VAL A 150 -14.88 -19.04 12.25
C VAL A 150 -16.36 -19.06 11.86
N LEU A 151 -16.71 -19.66 10.71
CA LEU A 151 -18.05 -19.69 10.12
C LEU A 151 -18.98 -20.70 10.82
N THR A 152 -19.13 -20.54 12.13
CA THR A 152 -20.05 -21.32 12.96
C THR A 152 -21.51 -21.05 12.59
N PRO A 153 -22.45 -21.95 12.90
CA PRO A 153 -23.88 -21.69 12.68
C PRO A 153 -24.37 -20.40 13.35
N GLN A 154 -23.82 -20.05 14.51
CA GLN A 154 -24.13 -18.82 15.22
C GLN A 154 -23.70 -17.59 14.40
N LEU A 155 -22.46 -17.55 13.92
CA LEU A 155 -21.98 -16.44 13.10
C LEU A 155 -22.76 -16.33 11.79
N CYS A 156 -22.99 -17.46 11.10
CA CYS A 156 -23.79 -17.50 9.88
C CYS A 156 -25.20 -16.92 10.09
N GLY A 157 -25.86 -17.23 11.21
CA GLY A 157 -27.14 -16.63 11.58
C GLY A 157 -27.07 -15.11 11.75
N GLN A 158 -26.01 -14.59 12.39
CA GLN A 158 -25.82 -13.14 12.55
C GLN A 158 -25.60 -12.44 11.21
N LEU A 159 -24.78 -13.04 10.33
CA LEU A 159 -24.50 -12.51 8.99
C LEU A 159 -25.76 -12.43 8.12
N SER A 160 -26.57 -13.49 8.11
CA SER A 160 -27.85 -13.51 7.41
C SER A 160 -28.82 -12.45 7.95
N ALA A 161 -28.88 -12.27 9.27
CA ALA A 161 -29.72 -11.24 9.90
C ALA A 161 -29.24 -9.81 9.53
N MET A 162 -27.94 -9.59 9.48
CA MET A 162 -27.36 -8.31 9.04
C MET A 162 -27.67 -8.02 7.57
N ALA A 163 -27.53 -9.02 6.69
CA ALA A 163 -27.80 -8.89 5.26
C ALA A 163 -29.30 -8.65 4.98
N ALA A 164 -30.21 -9.27 5.72
CA ALA A 164 -31.65 -9.05 5.55
C ALA A 164 -32.08 -7.60 5.79
N GLY A 165 -31.31 -6.83 6.57
CA GLY A 165 -31.63 -5.44 6.90
C GLY A 165 -31.17 -4.41 5.88
N GLN A 166 -30.32 -4.75 4.90
CA GLN A 166 -29.59 -3.79 4.04
C GLN A 166 -29.23 -4.36 2.66
N PRO A 167 -28.77 -3.53 1.69
CA PRO A 167 -28.42 -4.00 0.35
C PRO A 167 -27.38 -5.13 0.36
N GLY A 168 -26.44 -5.13 1.31
CA GLY A 168 -25.55 -6.27 1.53
C GLY A 168 -24.53 -6.02 2.65
N VAL A 169 -23.58 -6.94 2.78
CA VAL A 169 -22.58 -6.97 3.85
C VAL A 169 -21.21 -7.25 3.22
N ASN A 170 -20.23 -6.40 3.51
CA ASN A 170 -18.84 -6.60 3.10
C ASN A 170 -17.92 -6.53 4.33
N LEU A 171 -17.67 -7.68 4.94
CA LEU A 171 -16.94 -7.85 6.19
C LEU A 171 -15.56 -8.45 5.96
N SER A 172 -14.65 -8.12 6.87
CA SER A 172 -13.36 -8.77 6.97
C SER A 172 -12.84 -8.84 8.40
N VAL A 173 -12.00 -9.84 8.67
CA VAL A 173 -11.16 -9.87 9.86
C VAL A 173 -9.79 -9.29 9.49
N ASP A 174 -9.34 -8.29 10.24
CA ASP A 174 -8.02 -7.68 10.09
C ASP A 174 -7.36 -7.60 11.47
N GLY A 175 -6.61 -8.64 11.82
CA GLY A 175 -6.01 -8.80 13.14
C GLY A 175 -7.07 -8.87 14.22
N ASP A 176 -7.12 -7.86 15.08
CA ASP A 176 -8.06 -7.72 16.20
C ASP A 176 -9.30 -6.88 15.85
N GLN A 177 -9.56 -6.63 14.56
CA GLN A 177 -10.72 -5.85 14.12
C GLN A 177 -11.64 -6.67 13.23
N LEU A 178 -12.95 -6.60 13.50
CA LEU A 178 -13.99 -6.96 12.54
C LEU A 178 -14.37 -5.69 11.78
N VAL A 179 -14.05 -5.67 10.48
CA VAL A 179 -14.08 -4.49 9.62
C VAL A 179 -15.20 -4.60 8.60
N LEU A 180 -16.01 -3.57 8.46
CA LEU A 180 -17.06 -3.45 7.45
C LEU A 180 -16.85 -2.22 6.56
N LEU A 181 -17.09 -2.38 5.26
CA LEU A 181 -17.22 -1.25 4.34
C LEU A 181 -18.65 -0.69 4.25
N ASP A 182 -18.69 0.63 4.17
CA ASP A 182 -19.87 1.46 3.95
C ASP A 182 -21.00 1.27 4.99
N PRO A 183 -20.71 1.44 6.30
CA PRO A 183 -21.75 1.44 7.31
C PRO A 183 -22.73 2.61 7.06
N PRO A 184 -24.01 2.48 7.45
CA PRO A 184 -25.07 3.45 7.15
C PRO A 184 -24.96 4.72 8.01
N ARG A 185 -23.97 5.56 7.73
CA ARG A 185 -23.56 6.67 8.62
C ARG A 185 -24.48 7.89 8.64
N LYS A 186 -25.28 8.11 7.59
CA LYS A 186 -26.06 9.36 7.43
C LYS A 186 -27.14 9.50 8.49
N ASP A 187 -27.62 8.36 8.98
CA ASP A 187 -28.55 8.24 10.08
C ASP A 187 -27.80 7.60 11.25
N ILE A 188 -27.61 8.39 12.31
CA ILE A 188 -26.83 8.00 13.48
C ILE A 188 -27.52 6.92 14.32
N ASP A 189 -28.86 6.86 14.32
CA ASP A 189 -29.63 5.79 14.96
C ASP A 189 -29.45 4.47 14.23
N ARG A 190 -29.49 4.55 12.89
CA ARG A 190 -29.20 3.40 12.04
C ARG A 190 -27.76 2.93 12.20
N LEU A 191 -26.79 3.85 12.28
CA LEU A 191 -25.39 3.51 12.54
C LEU A 191 -25.25 2.78 13.88
N GLY A 192 -25.90 3.26 14.95
CA GLY A 192 -25.84 2.62 16.27
C GLY A 192 -26.35 1.19 16.25
N ARG A 193 -27.57 0.95 15.73
CA ARG A 193 -28.10 -0.42 15.59
C ARG A 193 -27.18 -1.32 14.78
N TRP A 194 -26.52 -0.76 13.78
CA TRP A 194 -25.62 -1.49 12.91
C TRP A 194 -24.32 -1.89 13.62
N LEU A 195 -23.76 -1.01 14.45
CA LEU A 195 -22.61 -1.31 15.31
C LEU A 195 -22.94 -2.38 16.37
N GLU A 196 -24.16 -2.41 16.91
CA GLU A 196 -24.60 -3.48 17.82
C GLU A 196 -24.67 -4.84 17.10
N GLN A 197 -25.17 -4.88 15.86
CA GLN A 197 -25.16 -6.10 15.05
C GLN A 197 -23.73 -6.57 14.74
N LEU A 198 -22.85 -5.64 14.39
CA LEU A 198 -21.43 -5.96 14.16
C LEU A 198 -20.76 -6.48 15.44
N ALA A 199 -21.08 -5.91 16.60
CA ALA A 199 -20.58 -6.41 17.89
C ALA A 199 -21.13 -7.79 18.26
N THR A 200 -22.36 -8.11 17.86
CA THR A 200 -22.93 -9.45 18.04
C THR A 200 -22.22 -10.48 17.16
N ALA A 201 -21.87 -10.12 15.91
CA ALA A 201 -21.03 -10.94 15.05
C ALA A 201 -19.62 -11.12 15.63
N ALA A 202 -18.99 -10.05 16.13
CA ALA A 202 -17.70 -10.12 16.81
C ALA A 202 -17.74 -11.03 18.05
N ALA A 203 -18.81 -10.98 18.85
CA ALA A 203 -18.99 -11.88 19.99
C ALA A 203 -19.15 -13.35 19.57
N ALA A 204 -19.81 -13.62 18.44
CA ALA A 204 -19.90 -14.98 17.89
C ALA A 204 -18.55 -15.51 17.41
N ILE A 205 -17.70 -14.65 16.83
CA ILE A 205 -16.30 -14.99 16.48
C ILE A 205 -15.49 -15.27 17.75
N ASP A 206 -15.61 -14.42 18.76
CA ASP A 206 -14.89 -14.57 20.03
C ASP A 206 -15.25 -15.85 20.78
N ALA A 207 -16.49 -16.35 20.63
CA ALA A 207 -16.96 -17.59 21.24
C ALA A 207 -16.49 -18.86 20.51
N ALA A 208 -15.95 -18.74 19.29
CA ALA A 208 -15.45 -19.88 18.52
C ALA A 208 -14.10 -20.39 19.08
N PRO A 209 -13.79 -21.70 18.93
CA PRO A 209 -12.56 -22.31 19.46
C PRO A 209 -11.35 -21.96 18.57
N LEU A 210 -10.88 -20.71 18.65
CA LEU A 210 -9.87 -20.14 17.74
C LEU A 210 -8.47 -20.01 18.35
N ASP A 211 -8.17 -20.69 19.45
CA ASP A 211 -6.89 -20.56 20.16
C ASP A 211 -5.69 -20.92 19.28
N GLY A 212 -5.84 -21.94 18.42
CA GLY A 212 -4.81 -22.36 17.46
C GLY A 212 -4.55 -21.37 16.31
N TRP A 213 -5.38 -20.34 16.17
CA TRP A 213 -5.29 -19.36 15.08
C TRP A 213 -4.74 -18.01 15.52
N ILE A 214 -4.48 -17.81 16.81
CA ILE A 214 -4.05 -16.53 17.36
C ILE A 214 -2.77 -16.06 16.68
N GLN A 215 -2.81 -14.86 16.12
CA GLN A 215 -1.68 -14.21 15.47
C GLN A 215 -0.87 -13.41 16.49
N PRO A 216 0.45 -13.28 16.30
CA PRO A 216 1.28 -12.45 17.16
C PRO A 216 0.87 -10.97 17.08
N GLU A 217 1.15 -10.24 18.16
CA GLU A 217 1.04 -8.79 18.16
C GLU A 217 2.03 -8.19 17.14
N ARG A 218 1.60 -7.15 16.44
CA ARG A 218 2.43 -6.43 15.47
C ARG A 218 2.56 -4.97 15.90
N PRO A 219 3.72 -4.35 15.71
CA PRO A 219 3.86 -2.92 15.92
C PRO A 219 2.82 -2.14 15.10
N PRO A 220 2.20 -1.09 15.66
CA PRO A 220 1.26 -0.26 14.91
C PRO A 220 2.01 0.49 13.82
N ARG A 221 1.84 0.05 12.57
CA ARG A 221 2.51 0.57 11.38
C ARG A 221 1.58 0.45 10.19
N LEU A 222 1.66 1.39 9.26
CA LEU A 222 0.93 1.30 8.00
C LEU A 222 1.59 0.24 7.11
N THR A 223 1.07 -0.99 7.20
CA THR A 223 1.60 -2.14 6.46
C THR A 223 1.06 -2.20 5.04
N PHE A 224 1.54 -3.19 4.28
CA PHE A 224 1.06 -3.51 2.95
C PHE A 224 0.37 -4.87 2.95
N TYR A 225 -0.69 -4.97 2.16
CA TYR A 225 -1.48 -6.19 2.08
C TYR A 225 -0.62 -7.34 1.55
N GLN A 226 -0.64 -8.47 2.25
CA GLN A 226 0.24 -9.65 2.06
C GLN A 226 1.75 -9.41 2.25
N HIS A 227 2.16 -8.22 2.69
CA HIS A 227 3.54 -7.89 3.03
C HIS A 227 3.59 -7.26 4.43
N PRO A 228 3.38 -8.04 5.50
CA PRO A 228 3.22 -7.51 6.85
C PRO A 228 4.52 -6.91 7.44
N GLU A 229 5.68 -7.25 6.89
CA GLU A 229 6.97 -6.67 7.27
C GLU A 229 7.29 -5.39 6.49
N TRP A 230 6.50 -5.05 5.47
CA TRP A 230 6.62 -3.78 4.78
C TRP A 230 5.82 -2.74 5.54
N TYR A 231 6.40 -1.56 5.71
CA TYR A 231 5.74 -0.46 6.39
C TYR A 231 6.11 0.88 5.77
N TRP A 232 5.11 1.75 5.70
CA TRP A 232 5.22 3.10 5.16
C TRP A 232 5.65 4.09 6.26
N ILE A 233 6.51 5.02 5.88
CA ILE A 233 7.14 6.03 6.74
C ILE A 233 6.86 7.46 6.22
N ASP A 234 6.42 7.58 4.97
CA ASP A 234 6.23 8.83 4.22
C ASP A 234 7.53 9.52 3.80
N VAL A 235 8.23 10.14 4.73
CA VAL A 235 9.38 11.01 4.45
C VAL A 235 10.54 10.62 5.35
N ASP A 236 11.71 10.46 4.73
CA ASP A 236 12.98 10.26 5.41
C ASP A 236 14.12 10.76 4.50
N ASP A 237 14.38 12.06 4.56
CA ASP A 237 15.40 12.71 3.71
C ASP A 237 16.82 12.30 4.07
N SER A 238 17.04 11.66 5.24
CA SER A 238 18.36 11.13 5.61
C SER A 238 18.83 10.02 4.65
N LEU A 239 17.88 9.31 4.00
CA LEU A 239 18.16 8.31 2.97
C LEU A 239 18.97 8.89 1.81
N LEU A 240 18.78 10.17 1.52
CA LEU A 240 19.48 10.84 0.44
C LEU A 240 20.97 10.99 0.75
N GLN A 241 21.48 10.75 1.96
CA GLN A 241 22.92 10.85 2.23
C GLN A 241 23.74 9.74 1.57
N PHE A 242 23.17 8.54 1.44
CA PHE A 242 23.87 7.34 0.95
C PHE A 242 23.27 6.75 -0.32
N THR A 243 22.07 7.18 -0.72
CA THR A 243 21.42 6.68 -1.92
C THR A 243 22.06 7.28 -3.19
N PRO A 244 22.24 6.49 -4.26
CA PRO A 244 22.77 6.98 -5.52
C PRO A 244 21.72 7.69 -6.39
N VAL A 245 21.20 8.80 -5.89
CA VAL A 245 20.24 9.67 -6.57
C VAL A 245 20.92 10.76 -7.40
N THR A 246 20.14 11.39 -8.28
CA THR A 246 20.50 12.64 -8.94
C THR A 246 20.78 13.73 -7.89
N ARG A 247 21.97 14.35 -7.95
CA ARG A 247 22.43 15.36 -6.97
C ARG A 247 22.39 16.80 -7.48
N SER A 248 22.09 16.98 -8.77
CA SER A 248 21.95 18.31 -9.33
C SER A 248 20.65 18.97 -8.88
N GLY A 249 20.62 20.30 -8.90
CA GLY A 249 19.45 21.06 -8.49
C GLY A 249 19.44 21.38 -7.00
N HIS A 250 18.23 21.60 -6.47
CA HIS A 250 17.98 21.97 -5.08
C HIS A 250 16.61 21.42 -4.61
N ASP A 251 16.22 21.69 -3.36
CA ASP A 251 14.97 21.23 -2.74
C ASP A 251 14.79 19.69 -2.78
N HIS A 252 15.89 18.96 -2.58
CA HIS A 252 15.89 17.50 -2.55
C HIS A 252 15.05 16.99 -1.37
N ARG A 253 14.11 16.08 -1.64
CA ARG A 253 13.27 15.45 -0.62
C ARG A 253 12.79 14.07 -1.06
N THR A 254 12.37 13.27 -0.10
CA THR A 254 11.74 11.98 -0.29
C THR A 254 10.22 12.09 -0.16
N SER A 255 9.50 11.15 -0.75
CA SER A 255 8.10 10.86 -0.43
C SER A 255 7.84 9.36 -0.54
N ASP A 256 6.74 8.92 0.07
CA ASP A 256 6.26 7.55 0.02
C ASP A 256 7.33 6.52 0.42
N VAL A 257 8.17 6.87 1.41
CA VAL A 257 9.21 5.97 1.90
C VAL A 257 8.58 4.71 2.48
N VAL A 258 8.99 3.56 1.94
CA VAL A 258 8.65 2.22 2.41
C VAL A 258 9.92 1.52 2.84
N ARG A 259 9.88 0.87 4.00
CA ARG A 259 10.89 -0.08 4.44
C ARG A 259 10.27 -1.44 4.61
N GLY A 260 11.03 -2.50 4.40
CA GLY A 260 10.53 -3.84 4.64
C GLY A 260 11.50 -4.93 4.29
N ARG A 261 10.96 -6.15 4.28
CA ARG A 261 11.63 -7.37 3.87
C ARG A 261 10.56 -8.35 3.39
N ASP A 262 10.89 -9.24 2.46
CA ASP A 262 10.08 -10.41 2.14
C ASP A 262 10.72 -11.68 2.70
N GLY A 263 10.16 -12.23 3.79
CA GLY A 263 10.63 -13.47 4.40
C GLY A 263 12.12 -13.41 4.75
N ASP A 264 12.90 -14.39 4.30
CA ASP A 264 14.36 -14.44 4.51
C ASP A 264 15.17 -13.60 3.51
N GLY A 265 14.50 -12.83 2.65
CA GLY A 265 15.14 -11.97 1.66
C GLY A 265 15.90 -10.78 2.26
N PRO A 266 16.64 -10.02 1.42
CA PRO A 266 17.26 -8.77 1.82
C PRO A 266 16.23 -7.74 2.35
N PRO A 267 16.52 -6.99 3.44
CA PRO A 267 15.79 -5.77 3.75
C PRO A 267 15.86 -4.77 2.59
N PHE A 268 14.85 -3.92 2.45
CA PHE A 268 14.85 -2.89 1.44
C PHE A 268 14.34 -1.54 1.95
N VAL A 269 14.66 -0.51 1.17
CA VAL A 269 14.06 0.82 1.22
C VAL A 269 13.62 1.23 -0.18
N ALA A 270 12.42 1.78 -0.30
CA ALA A 270 11.84 2.24 -1.57
C ALA A 270 11.18 3.60 -1.39
N PHE A 271 11.38 4.54 -2.30
CA PHE A 271 10.82 5.89 -2.19
C PHE A 271 10.83 6.63 -3.53
N THR A 272 10.12 7.75 -3.60
CA THR A 272 10.29 8.72 -4.68
C THR A 272 11.22 9.84 -4.20
N HIS A 273 12.31 10.09 -4.93
CA HIS A 273 13.16 11.26 -4.73
C HIS A 273 12.65 12.41 -5.61
N HIS A 274 12.47 13.60 -5.04
CA HIS A 274 12.06 14.82 -5.73
C HIS A 274 13.15 15.88 -5.62
N TRP A 275 13.36 16.64 -6.68
CA TRP A 275 14.26 17.79 -6.69
C TRP A 275 13.78 18.84 -7.69
N LYS A 276 14.40 20.03 -7.65
CA LYS A 276 14.10 21.13 -8.56
C LYS A 276 15.34 21.63 -9.26
N THR A 277 15.18 22.06 -10.51
CA THR A 277 16.19 22.83 -11.23
C THR A 277 15.64 24.19 -11.63
N THR A 278 16.50 25.19 -11.65
CA THR A 278 16.13 26.55 -12.03
C THR A 278 16.88 26.95 -13.30
N ARG A 279 16.18 27.47 -14.30
CA ARG A 279 16.80 28.09 -15.48
C ARG A 279 16.21 29.47 -15.76
N THR A 280 17.05 30.37 -16.27
CA THR A 280 16.65 31.71 -16.69
C THR A 280 16.34 31.68 -18.17
N GLU A 281 15.11 32.02 -18.54
CA GLU A 281 14.70 32.22 -19.93
C GLU A 281 14.65 33.71 -20.25
N SER A 282 15.28 34.11 -21.35
CA SER A 282 15.14 35.46 -21.90
C SER A 282 14.08 35.44 -23.00
N TYR A 283 13.08 36.32 -22.92
CA TYR A 283 12.13 36.57 -24.00
C TYR A 283 12.12 38.05 -24.37
N THR A 284 11.83 38.34 -25.62
CA THR A 284 11.68 39.71 -26.11
C THR A 284 10.18 40.00 -26.17
N ASP A 285 9.74 41.03 -25.46
CA ASP A 285 8.35 41.47 -25.54
C ASP A 285 8.03 42.12 -26.89
N SER A 286 6.74 42.40 -27.13
CA SER A 286 6.29 43.07 -28.36
C SER A 286 6.85 44.49 -28.53
N GLU A 287 7.52 45.04 -27.51
CA GLU A 287 8.16 46.35 -27.51
C GLU A 287 9.69 46.26 -27.73
N GLY A 288 10.22 45.06 -27.99
CA GLY A 288 11.65 44.85 -28.26
C GLY A 288 12.54 44.85 -27.02
N ARG A 289 11.97 44.82 -25.81
CA ARG A 289 12.75 44.75 -24.56
C ARG A 289 13.01 43.30 -24.19
N SER A 290 14.27 42.98 -23.93
CA SER A 290 14.65 41.67 -23.37
C SER A 290 14.26 41.61 -21.90
N GLN A 291 13.38 40.67 -21.55
CA GLN A 291 12.99 40.35 -20.19
C GLN A 291 13.49 38.95 -19.84
N THR A 292 13.90 38.76 -18.59
CA THR A 292 14.29 37.44 -18.08
C THR A 292 13.23 36.94 -17.11
N ARG A 293 12.81 35.68 -17.26
CA ARG A 293 11.97 34.98 -16.29
C ARG A 293 12.71 33.77 -15.75
N THR A 294 12.59 33.56 -14.44
CA THR A 294 13.04 32.35 -13.76
C THR A 294 11.99 31.25 -13.95
N VAL A 295 12.40 30.11 -14.48
CA VAL A 295 11.57 28.91 -14.62
C VAL A 295 12.09 27.84 -13.67
N VAL A 296 11.20 27.33 -12.82
CA VAL A 296 11.47 26.23 -11.90
C VAL A 296 10.86 24.95 -12.47
N GLU A 297 11.69 23.95 -12.70
CA GLU A 297 11.29 22.64 -13.16
C GLU A 297 11.35 21.66 -11.99
N ASN A 298 10.27 20.90 -11.79
CA ASN A 298 10.19 19.86 -10.76
C ASN A 298 10.50 18.51 -11.40
N HIS A 299 11.35 17.74 -10.74
CA HIS A 299 11.79 16.44 -11.19
C HIS A 299 11.57 15.40 -10.09
N SER A 300 11.42 14.15 -10.51
CA SER A 300 11.30 13.03 -9.58
C SER A 300 11.85 11.75 -10.19
N GLU A 301 12.43 10.89 -9.36
CA GLU A 301 12.88 9.56 -9.74
C GLU A 301 12.51 8.53 -8.66
N PRO A 302 12.00 7.35 -9.04
CA PRO A 302 11.75 6.28 -8.09
C PRO A 302 13.05 5.56 -7.76
N VAL A 303 13.23 5.24 -6.48
CA VAL A 303 14.43 4.57 -5.96
C VAL A 303 14.03 3.34 -5.16
N LEU A 304 14.74 2.24 -5.39
CA LEU A 304 14.59 1.01 -4.63
C LEU A 304 15.98 0.43 -4.33
N GLY A 305 16.29 0.23 -3.06
CA GLY A 305 17.54 -0.34 -2.60
C GLY A 305 17.32 -1.54 -1.70
N PHE A 306 18.09 -2.59 -1.91
CA PHE A 306 18.12 -3.77 -1.05
C PHE A 306 19.47 -3.87 -0.34
N GLN A 307 19.45 -4.08 0.96
CA GLN A 307 20.66 -4.24 1.76
C GLN A 307 21.19 -5.67 1.64
N LEU A 308 22.40 -5.80 1.10
CA LEU A 308 23.09 -7.05 0.86
C LEU A 308 23.73 -7.59 2.14
N PRO A 309 23.96 -8.91 2.22
CA PRO A 309 24.50 -9.55 3.42
C PRO A 309 26.02 -9.37 3.58
N ALA A 310 26.69 -8.85 2.55
CA ALA A 310 28.12 -8.53 2.53
C ALA A 310 28.39 -7.42 1.52
N ARG A 311 29.51 -6.70 1.69
CA ARG A 311 30.00 -5.72 0.71
C ARG A 311 30.39 -6.45 -0.58
N MET A 312 29.86 -6.00 -1.71
CA MET A 312 30.11 -6.59 -3.02
C MET A 312 30.82 -5.59 -3.96
N PRO A 313 31.74 -6.05 -4.83
CA PRO A 313 32.32 -5.22 -5.88
C PRO A 313 31.25 -4.61 -6.79
N TRP A 314 31.54 -3.42 -7.32
CA TRP A 314 30.60 -2.72 -8.16
C TRP A 314 30.32 -3.48 -9.47
N ILE A 315 29.04 -3.78 -9.72
CA ILE A 315 28.53 -4.36 -10.96
C ILE A 315 27.17 -3.76 -11.27
N GLN A 316 26.95 -3.39 -12.53
CA GLN A 316 25.69 -2.89 -13.04
C GLN A 316 25.19 -3.76 -14.18
N VAL A 317 23.90 -4.10 -14.13
CA VAL A 317 23.19 -4.82 -15.17
C VAL A 317 22.05 -3.93 -15.64
N ALA A 318 22.08 -3.56 -16.91
CA ALA A 318 21.05 -2.74 -17.53
C ALA A 318 20.59 -3.36 -18.86
N ARG A 319 19.41 -2.94 -19.33
CA ARG A 319 19.02 -3.20 -20.72
C ARG A 319 20.07 -2.61 -21.65
N ARG A 320 20.34 -3.28 -22.77
CA ARG A 320 21.31 -2.80 -23.74
C ARG A 320 20.88 -1.45 -24.31
N GLY A 321 21.72 -0.45 -24.10
CA GLY A 321 21.63 0.88 -24.72
C GLY A 321 22.91 1.19 -25.49
N PHE A 322 23.23 2.47 -25.65
CA PHE A 322 24.48 2.90 -26.28
C PHE A 322 25.64 2.86 -25.26
N GLY A 323 26.59 1.94 -25.45
CA GLY A 323 27.78 1.81 -24.60
C GLY A 323 28.52 0.48 -24.75
N ARG A 324 29.77 0.42 -24.26
CA ARG A 324 30.53 -0.84 -24.16
C ARG A 324 30.28 -1.50 -22.80
N GLY A 325 29.96 -2.79 -22.81
CA GLY A 325 29.87 -3.65 -21.63
C GLY A 325 30.80 -4.86 -21.76
N ILE A 326 30.87 -5.67 -20.71
CA ILE A 326 31.57 -6.96 -20.71
C ILE A 326 30.81 -7.91 -21.65
N SER A 327 31.54 -8.59 -22.54
CA SER A 327 30.98 -9.61 -23.43
C SER A 327 30.98 -10.97 -22.75
N PHE A 328 29.82 -11.62 -22.75
CA PHE A 328 29.64 -12.99 -22.26
C PHE A 328 29.57 -13.99 -23.43
N GLU A 329 29.61 -15.28 -23.13
CA GLU A 329 29.56 -16.36 -24.13
C GLU A 329 28.22 -16.42 -24.90
N SER A 330 27.15 -15.87 -24.35
CA SER A 330 25.83 -15.84 -24.99
C SER A 330 25.63 -14.55 -25.76
N GLU A 331 25.58 -14.64 -27.10
CA GLU A 331 25.28 -13.52 -27.99
C GLU A 331 23.88 -12.94 -27.69
N ALA A 332 22.87 -13.81 -27.56
CA ALA A 332 21.51 -13.39 -27.20
C ALA A 332 21.44 -12.62 -25.88
N PHE A 333 22.25 -13.00 -24.88
CA PHE A 333 22.36 -12.25 -23.63
C PHE A 333 22.99 -10.87 -23.86
N ASN A 334 24.09 -10.82 -24.61
CA ASN A 334 24.81 -9.58 -24.91
C ASN A 334 24.00 -8.61 -25.78
N ASP A 335 23.02 -9.08 -26.54
CA ASP A 335 22.08 -8.25 -27.31
C ASP A 335 21.00 -7.63 -26.43
N GLN A 336 20.59 -8.32 -25.36
CA GLN A 336 19.53 -7.86 -24.49
C GLN A 336 20.04 -7.01 -23.31
N PHE A 337 21.24 -7.32 -22.81
CA PHE A 337 21.80 -6.72 -21.61
C PHE A 337 23.18 -6.11 -21.85
N ALA A 338 23.47 -5.06 -21.09
CA ALA A 338 24.81 -4.52 -20.93
C ALA A 338 25.23 -4.67 -19.47
N VAL A 339 26.35 -5.36 -19.24
CA VAL A 339 26.94 -5.51 -17.91
C VAL A 339 28.22 -4.69 -17.85
N THR A 340 28.35 -3.88 -16.82
CA THR A 340 29.58 -3.14 -16.50
C THR A 340 29.98 -3.46 -15.08
N ALA A 341 31.28 -3.63 -14.83
CA ALA A 341 31.78 -3.97 -13.50
C ALA A 341 33.16 -3.36 -13.29
N GLN A 342 33.51 -3.14 -12.02
CA GLN A 342 34.85 -2.71 -11.64
C GLN A 342 35.87 -3.85 -11.79
N ASP A 343 35.44 -5.08 -11.52
CA ASP A 343 36.24 -6.29 -11.68
C ASP A 343 35.55 -7.23 -12.68
N THR A 344 36.21 -7.46 -13.81
CA THR A 344 35.71 -8.34 -14.87
C THR A 344 35.64 -9.80 -14.42
N LYS A 345 36.56 -10.26 -13.55
CA LYS A 345 36.53 -11.62 -13.01
C LYS A 345 35.27 -11.82 -12.16
N PHE A 346 35.00 -10.87 -11.25
CA PHE A 346 33.79 -10.90 -10.44
C PHE A 346 32.52 -10.91 -11.30
N ALA A 347 32.49 -10.15 -12.40
CA ALA A 347 31.36 -10.18 -13.33
C ALA A 347 31.13 -11.56 -13.95
N TYR A 348 32.19 -12.27 -14.37
CA TYR A 348 32.07 -13.64 -14.89
C TYR A 348 31.70 -14.66 -13.81
N ASP A 349 32.22 -14.50 -12.60
CA ASP A 349 31.93 -15.37 -11.48
C ASP A 349 30.45 -15.28 -11.04
N VAL A 350 29.85 -14.07 -11.13
CA VAL A 350 28.43 -13.82 -10.81
C VAL A 350 27.50 -14.11 -11.99
N ILE A 351 27.82 -13.60 -13.18
CA ILE A 351 27.00 -13.71 -14.40
C ILE A 351 27.46 -14.94 -15.21
N HIS A 352 27.30 -16.11 -14.61
CA HIS A 352 27.58 -17.41 -15.22
C HIS A 352 26.37 -17.92 -16.04
N PRO A 353 26.46 -19.07 -16.76
CA PRO A 353 25.42 -19.50 -17.72
C PRO A 353 24.00 -19.57 -17.14
N ARG A 354 23.82 -20.24 -15.99
CA ARG A 354 22.53 -20.30 -15.27
C ARG A 354 22.01 -18.93 -14.80
N GLN A 355 22.91 -17.97 -14.55
CA GLN A 355 22.53 -16.61 -14.17
C GLN A 355 22.03 -15.84 -15.40
N MET A 356 22.68 -16.01 -16.55
CA MET A 356 22.21 -15.45 -17.81
C MET A 356 20.84 -16.01 -18.19
N GLU A 357 20.62 -17.32 -18.08
CA GLU A 357 19.30 -17.94 -18.28
C GLU A 357 18.23 -17.31 -17.38
N TYR A 358 18.56 -17.09 -16.10
CA TYR A 358 17.66 -16.46 -15.15
C TYR A 358 17.32 -15.00 -15.52
N LEU A 359 18.32 -14.21 -15.91
CA LEU A 359 18.14 -12.82 -16.36
C LEU A 359 17.32 -12.73 -17.65
N MET A 360 17.50 -13.67 -18.57
CA MET A 360 16.72 -13.75 -19.81
C MET A 360 15.26 -14.12 -19.53
N ALA A 361 15.02 -15.07 -18.61
CA ALA A 361 13.69 -15.50 -18.22
C ALA A 361 12.94 -14.50 -17.33
N ASN A 362 13.67 -13.71 -16.52
CA ASN A 362 13.12 -12.74 -15.58
C ASN A 362 13.84 -11.39 -15.73
N PRO A 363 13.61 -10.66 -16.85
CA PRO A 363 14.35 -9.43 -17.10
C PRO A 363 14.06 -8.37 -16.03
N PRO A 364 15.07 -7.89 -15.29
CA PRO A 364 14.84 -6.94 -14.21
C PRO A 364 14.75 -5.50 -14.74
N ALA A 365 14.30 -4.59 -13.87
CA ALA A 365 14.70 -3.20 -13.98
C ALA A 365 16.23 -3.07 -13.90
N SER A 366 16.80 -2.05 -14.54
CA SER A 366 18.24 -1.80 -14.43
C SER A 366 18.63 -1.67 -12.96
N PHE A 367 19.69 -2.35 -12.57
CA PHE A 367 20.17 -2.33 -11.19
C PHE A 367 21.69 -2.34 -11.13
N ARG A 368 22.21 -1.87 -10.01
CA ARG A 368 23.63 -1.91 -9.70
C ARG A 368 23.85 -2.36 -8.28
N ILE A 369 24.85 -3.20 -8.09
CA ILE A 369 25.38 -3.56 -6.80
C ILE A 369 26.55 -2.62 -6.51
N ALA A 370 26.56 -2.02 -5.32
CA ALA A 370 27.61 -1.13 -4.86
C ALA A 370 27.69 -1.24 -3.33
N ASP A 371 28.86 -1.61 -2.81
CA ASP A 371 29.08 -1.82 -1.38
C ASP A 371 28.05 -2.80 -0.80
N ASP A 372 27.31 -2.37 0.21
CA ASP A 372 26.31 -3.16 0.94
C ASP A 372 24.91 -3.13 0.29
N TRP A 373 24.77 -2.64 -0.94
CA TRP A 373 23.45 -2.38 -1.53
C TRP A 373 23.32 -2.81 -2.99
N ALA A 374 22.13 -3.33 -3.33
CA ALA A 374 21.64 -3.43 -4.70
C ALA A 374 20.59 -2.34 -4.95
N TRP A 375 20.91 -1.37 -5.80
CA TRP A 375 20.06 -0.24 -6.15
C TRP A 375 19.43 -0.45 -7.52
N PHE A 376 18.11 -0.41 -7.57
CA PHE A 376 17.27 -0.54 -8.75
C PHE A 376 16.76 0.82 -9.21
N SER A 377 16.59 0.95 -10.53
CA SER A 377 15.85 2.04 -11.18
C SER A 377 14.53 1.48 -11.73
N PRO A 378 13.49 1.29 -10.90
CA PRO A 378 12.28 0.54 -11.27
C PRO A 378 11.38 1.26 -12.28
N GLY A 379 11.67 2.52 -12.62
CA GLY A 379 10.85 3.34 -13.53
C GLY A 379 9.54 3.84 -12.91
N VAL A 380 8.97 3.11 -11.95
CA VAL A 380 7.81 3.52 -11.15
C VAL A 380 8.01 3.12 -9.68
N HIS A 381 7.52 3.96 -8.76
CA HIS A 381 7.41 3.61 -7.35
C HIS A 381 6.02 3.02 -7.09
N SER A 382 5.93 1.70 -6.88
CA SER A 382 4.67 1.00 -6.61
C SER A 382 4.91 -0.33 -5.88
N GLN A 383 3.89 -0.81 -5.16
CA GLN A 383 3.96 -2.12 -4.47
C GLN A 383 4.31 -3.27 -5.44
N PRO A 384 3.70 -3.41 -6.64
CA PRO A 384 4.10 -4.44 -7.60
C PRO A 384 5.55 -4.34 -8.05
N ALA A 385 6.08 -3.12 -8.27
CA ALA A 385 7.47 -2.93 -8.69
C ALA A 385 8.47 -3.34 -7.60
N ILE A 386 8.17 -3.03 -6.33
CA ILE A 386 8.96 -3.47 -5.18
C ILE A 386 8.92 -5.00 -5.07
N ALA A 387 7.72 -5.61 -5.14
CA ALA A 387 7.55 -7.06 -4.97
C ALA A 387 8.27 -7.84 -6.08
N HIS A 388 8.14 -7.37 -7.33
CA HIS A 388 8.83 -7.97 -8.47
C HIS A 388 10.35 -7.89 -8.32
N SER A 389 10.88 -6.72 -7.93
CA SER A 389 12.32 -6.53 -7.74
C SER A 389 12.88 -7.34 -6.57
N SER A 390 12.11 -7.48 -5.50
CA SER A 390 12.43 -8.30 -4.32
C SER A 390 12.54 -9.78 -4.70
N LEU A 391 11.51 -10.31 -5.38
CA LEU A 391 11.50 -11.68 -5.89
C LEU A 391 12.66 -11.92 -6.86
N PHE A 392 12.88 -10.98 -7.78
CA PHE A 392 13.99 -11.03 -8.73
C PHE A 392 15.34 -11.08 -8.01
N LEU A 393 15.60 -10.16 -7.09
CA LEU A 393 16.87 -10.08 -6.40
C LEU A 393 17.12 -11.32 -5.54
N HIS A 394 16.09 -11.83 -4.85
CA HIS A 394 16.22 -13.08 -4.11
C HIS A 394 16.65 -14.23 -5.02
N GLY A 395 15.99 -14.38 -6.18
CA GLY A 395 16.40 -15.37 -7.19
C GLY A 395 17.80 -15.13 -7.76
N PHE A 396 18.21 -13.88 -7.92
CA PHE A 396 19.55 -13.51 -8.37
C PHE A 396 20.61 -13.94 -7.34
N LEU A 397 20.44 -13.54 -6.07
CA LEU A 397 21.39 -13.81 -5.00
C LEU A 397 21.50 -15.30 -4.67
N ALA A 398 20.39 -16.03 -4.72
CA ALA A 398 20.36 -17.48 -4.48
C ALA A 398 21.14 -18.29 -5.53
N ARG A 399 21.39 -17.71 -6.71
CA ARG A 399 22.14 -18.35 -7.79
C ARG A 399 23.61 -17.99 -7.80
N ILE A 400 24.03 -16.96 -7.06
CA ILE A 400 25.46 -16.62 -6.93
C ILE A 400 26.22 -17.83 -6.38
N PRO A 401 27.27 -18.31 -7.07
CA PRO A 401 27.98 -19.52 -6.66
C PRO A 401 28.58 -19.39 -5.25
N ARG A 402 28.57 -20.48 -4.49
CA ARG A 402 29.10 -20.52 -3.12
C ARG A 402 30.52 -19.98 -2.98
N PHE A 403 31.39 -20.21 -3.97
CA PHE A 403 32.77 -19.70 -3.91
C PHE A 403 32.84 -18.18 -3.97
N VAL A 404 31.90 -17.51 -4.65
CA VAL A 404 31.81 -16.05 -4.70
C VAL A 404 31.47 -15.53 -3.31
N TRP A 405 30.49 -16.13 -2.63
CA TRP A 405 30.15 -15.78 -1.25
C TRP A 405 31.32 -15.96 -0.28
N ARG A 406 32.09 -17.05 -0.43
CA ARG A 406 33.31 -17.26 0.36
C ARG A 406 34.39 -16.22 0.11
N ASN A 407 34.56 -15.79 -1.14
CA ASN A 407 35.50 -14.72 -1.48
C ASN A 407 35.06 -13.37 -0.88
N LEU A 408 33.77 -13.18 -0.63
CA LEU A 408 33.19 -12.02 0.05
C LEU A 408 33.19 -12.16 1.59
N GLY A 409 33.76 -13.24 2.14
CA GLY A 409 33.91 -13.46 3.58
C GLY A 409 32.73 -14.16 4.26
N LEU A 410 31.75 -14.68 3.51
CA LEU A 410 30.65 -15.46 4.07
C LEU A 410 30.96 -16.97 4.04
N PRO A 411 30.56 -17.75 5.08
CA PRO A 411 30.86 -19.19 5.13
C PRO A 411 30.11 -20.01 4.08
N ASP A 412 28.89 -19.63 3.73
CA ASP A 412 28.05 -20.26 2.69
C ASP A 412 27.11 -19.22 2.05
N ALA A 413 26.35 -19.64 1.04
CA ALA A 413 25.33 -18.83 0.38
C ALA A 413 24.21 -18.44 1.38
N PRO A 414 23.95 -17.15 1.60
CA PRO A 414 22.98 -16.68 2.59
C PRO A 414 21.52 -16.84 2.14
N TYR A 415 21.28 -17.09 0.86
CA TYR A 415 19.94 -17.22 0.29
C TYR A 415 19.75 -18.58 -0.37
N ALA A 416 18.62 -19.22 -0.08
CA ALA A 416 18.19 -20.42 -0.77
C ALA A 416 17.44 -20.06 -2.06
N ALA A 417 17.34 -21.00 -3.00
CA ALA A 417 16.47 -20.80 -4.16
C ALA A 417 15.02 -20.56 -3.69
N PRO A 418 14.31 -19.54 -4.21
CA PRO A 418 12.92 -19.28 -3.82
C PRO A 418 12.07 -20.53 -4.08
N ILE A 419 11.25 -20.91 -3.09
CA ILE A 419 10.21 -21.93 -3.30
C ILE A 419 9.17 -21.29 -4.24
N PRO A 420 8.76 -21.94 -5.33
CA PRO A 420 7.71 -21.40 -6.19
C PRO A 420 6.44 -21.21 -5.36
N GLN A 421 5.93 -19.98 -5.30
CA GLN A 421 4.63 -19.69 -4.68
C GLN A 421 3.57 -20.52 -5.43
N ARG A 422 2.83 -21.37 -4.70
CA ARG A 422 1.67 -22.05 -5.27
C ARG A 422 0.62 -20.98 -5.55
N SER A 423 0.31 -20.82 -6.84
CA SER A 423 -0.75 -19.97 -7.37
C SER A 423 -2.11 -20.28 -6.79
#